data_AF-A0A957HNY5-F1
#
_entry.id   AF-A0A957HNY5-F1
#
_cell.length_a   1.000
_cell.length_b   1.000
_cell.length_c   1.000
_cell.angle_alpha   90.00
_cell.angle_beta   90.00
_cell.angle_gamma   90.00
#
_symmetry.space_group_name_H-M   'P 1'
#
loop_
_entity.id
_entity.type
_entity.pdbx_description
1 polymer ?
#
loop_
_entity_poly.entity_id
_entity_poly.type
_entity_poly.pdbx_seq_one_letter_code
_entity_poly.pdbx_strand_id
1 'polypeptide(L)'
;MRRKLSRLMMGLGAALVLLTLTAQARALPAQQTNLLKNAGFEQPYGNKGAADGWGRWNRNSSEDQLDECTNGYHVTPNWSAESNGTLVHSGSVSQHVGNQWRTWAGGVFQTVQNVTPGSTYRFTVYAYGR
;
A
#
# COMPACT_ATOMS: atom_id res chain seq x y z
N MET A 1 17.36 28.69 -64.21
CA MET A 1 16.46 29.04 -63.08
C MET A 1 15.81 27.85 -62.35
N ARG A 2 15.43 26.74 -63.02
CA ARG A 2 14.70 25.60 -62.40
C ARG A 2 15.42 24.84 -61.27
N ARG A 3 16.76 24.80 -61.22
CA ARG A 3 17.53 24.06 -60.20
C ARG A 3 17.57 24.73 -58.81
N LYS A 4 17.37 26.05 -58.73
CA LYS A 4 17.39 26.79 -57.44
C LYS A 4 16.05 26.71 -56.69
N LEU A 5 14.92 26.61 -57.40
CA LEU A 5 13.58 26.50 -56.83
C LEU A 5 13.34 25.15 -56.12
N SER A 6 13.90 24.07 -56.67
CA SER A 6 13.82 22.70 -56.10
C SER A 6 14.52 22.57 -54.74
N ARG A 7 15.64 23.28 -54.53
CA ARG A 7 16.34 23.28 -53.23
C ARG A 7 15.62 24.10 -52.16
N LEU A 8 14.89 25.14 -52.56
CA LEU A 8 14.13 26.00 -51.65
C LEU A 8 12.86 25.30 -51.13
N MET A 9 12.15 24.55 -51.99
CA MET A 9 10.96 23.78 -51.57
C MET A 9 11.31 22.54 -50.73
N MET A 10 12.48 21.95 -50.92
CA MET A 10 12.96 20.83 -50.09
C MET A 10 13.38 21.27 -48.67
N GLY A 11 13.90 22.49 -48.53
CA GLY A 11 14.22 23.08 -47.22
C GLY A 11 13.00 23.47 -46.39
N LEU A 12 11.94 24.00 -47.04
CA LEU A 12 10.69 24.36 -46.35
C LEU A 12 9.90 23.13 -45.90
N GLY A 13 9.89 22.05 -46.71
CA GLY A 13 9.24 20.78 -46.35
C GLY A 13 9.92 20.10 -45.16
N ALA A 14 11.27 20.15 -45.09
CA ALA A 14 12.01 19.61 -43.96
C ALA A 14 11.80 20.40 -42.66
N ALA A 15 11.68 21.73 -42.74
CA ALA A 15 11.37 22.56 -41.58
C ALA A 15 9.95 22.31 -41.04
N LEU A 16 8.96 22.09 -41.92
CA LEU A 16 7.57 21.88 -41.51
C LEU A 16 7.34 20.49 -40.88
N VAL A 17 8.11 19.47 -41.28
CA VAL A 17 8.08 18.13 -40.68
C VAL A 17 8.77 18.10 -39.29
N LEU A 18 9.72 19.01 -39.02
CA LEU A 18 10.33 19.13 -37.69
C LEU A 18 9.42 19.82 -36.65
N LEU A 19 8.41 20.60 -37.08
CA LEU A 19 7.49 21.31 -36.19
C LEU A 19 6.33 20.44 -35.67
N THR A 20 6.10 19.24 -36.22
CA THR A 20 4.99 18.35 -35.81
C THR A 20 5.39 17.26 -34.80
N LEU A 21 6.67 17.16 -34.44
CA LEU A 21 7.18 16.24 -33.41
C LEU A 21 7.12 16.84 -32.00
N THR A 22 6.11 17.65 -31.69
CA THR A 22 5.79 18.00 -30.30
C THR A 22 5.17 16.75 -29.65
N ALA A 23 6.04 15.83 -29.25
CA ALA A 23 5.70 14.74 -28.36
C ALA A 23 4.99 15.36 -27.16
N GLN A 24 3.68 15.15 -27.05
CA GLN A 24 2.94 15.47 -25.85
C GLN A 24 3.54 14.58 -24.77
N ALA A 25 4.49 15.13 -24.00
CA ALA A 25 4.99 14.54 -22.80
C ALA A 25 3.79 14.44 -21.86
N ARG A 26 3.09 13.30 -21.89
CA ARG A 26 2.10 12.97 -20.88
C ARG A 26 2.89 12.87 -19.59
N ALA A 27 2.68 13.85 -18.71
CA ALA A 27 3.17 13.73 -17.35
C ALA A 27 2.67 12.39 -16.81
N LEU A 28 3.59 11.51 -16.44
CA LEU A 28 3.22 10.33 -15.66
C LEU A 28 2.46 10.84 -14.44
N PRO A 29 1.38 10.16 -14.01
CA PRO A 29 0.73 10.53 -12.77
C PRO A 29 1.81 10.56 -11.70
N ALA A 30 1.91 11.67 -10.97
CA ALA A 30 2.88 11.81 -9.91
C ALA A 30 2.77 10.58 -9.01
N GLN A 31 3.89 9.88 -8.79
CA GLN A 31 3.91 8.68 -7.98
C GLN A 31 3.43 9.07 -6.58
N GLN A 32 2.19 8.68 -6.26
CA GLN A 32 1.58 9.03 -4.99
C GLN A 32 2.44 8.43 -3.87
N THR A 33 3.04 9.31 -3.06
CA THR A 33 3.83 8.89 -1.91
C THR A 33 2.94 8.11 -0.95
N ASN A 34 3.41 6.95 -0.49
CA ASN A 34 2.67 6.18 0.50
C ASN A 34 2.57 7.01 1.79
N LEU A 35 1.34 7.20 2.27
CA LEU A 35 1.08 7.98 3.47
C LEU A 35 1.30 7.17 4.76
N LEU A 36 1.39 5.85 4.65
CA LEU A 36 1.64 4.97 5.79
C LEU A 36 3.11 4.99 6.17
N LYS A 37 3.38 5.20 7.47
CA LYS A 37 4.69 4.89 8.05
C LYS A 37 4.82 3.37 8.19
N ASN A 38 6.00 2.86 7.86
CA ASN A 38 6.32 1.44 7.96
C ASN A 38 5.26 0.53 7.29
N ALA A 39 4.93 0.82 6.03
CA ALA A 39 3.89 0.08 5.29
C ALA A 39 4.23 -1.40 5.05
N GLY A 40 5.51 -1.78 5.18
CA GLY A 40 5.99 -3.16 5.07
C GLY A 40 5.96 -3.95 6.39
N PHE A 41 5.64 -3.30 7.52
CA PHE A 41 5.73 -3.90 8.86
C PHE A 41 7.14 -4.35 9.25
N GLU A 42 8.17 -3.63 8.82
CA GLU A 42 9.54 -3.94 9.22
C GLU A 42 9.79 -3.67 10.71
N GLN A 43 10.90 -4.22 11.21
CA GLN A 43 11.39 -3.97 12.56
C GLN A 43 11.59 -2.46 12.84
N PRO A 44 11.49 -2.01 14.11
CA PRO A 44 11.26 -2.83 15.32
C PRO A 44 9.77 -3.10 15.60
N TYR A 45 9.51 -4.09 16.44
CA TYR A 45 8.19 -4.35 16.99
C TYR A 45 8.17 -3.92 18.46
N GLY A 46 7.17 -3.13 18.85
CA GLY A 46 7.04 -2.65 20.23
C GLY A 46 6.77 -3.79 21.21
N ASN A 47 6.87 -3.53 22.51
CA ASN A 47 6.71 -4.54 23.59
C ASN A 47 5.40 -5.35 23.54
N LYS A 48 4.39 -4.87 22.81
CA LYS A 48 3.10 -5.55 22.65
C LYS A 48 2.87 -6.12 21.24
N GLY A 49 3.93 -6.23 20.45
CA GLY A 49 4.00 -7.00 19.22
C GLY A 49 3.48 -6.33 17.95
N ALA A 50 3.19 -5.03 17.98
CA ALA A 50 2.91 -4.27 16.76
C ALA A 50 4.20 -3.71 16.16
N ALA A 51 4.30 -3.73 14.83
CA ALA A 51 5.37 -3.06 14.10
C ALA A 51 5.39 -1.55 14.39
N ASP A 52 6.58 -0.95 14.34
CA ASP A 52 6.74 0.47 14.65
C ASP A 52 5.84 1.35 13.77
N GLY A 53 5.24 2.37 14.38
CA GLY A 53 4.25 3.25 13.74
C GLY A 53 2.83 2.68 13.62
N TRP A 54 2.56 1.45 14.08
CA TRP A 54 1.22 0.85 14.05
C TRP A 54 0.62 0.69 15.45
N GLY A 55 -0.65 1.08 15.58
CA GLY A 55 -1.49 0.80 16.73
C GLY A 55 -2.18 -0.56 16.64
N ARG A 56 -2.70 -1.06 17.76
CA ARG A 56 -3.45 -2.32 17.86
C ARG A 56 -4.90 -2.04 18.22
N TRP A 57 -5.81 -2.78 17.63
CA TRP A 57 -7.21 -2.75 18.02
C TRP A 57 -7.75 -4.18 18.14
N ASN A 58 -8.69 -4.38 19.06
CA ASN A 58 -9.41 -5.64 19.20
C ASN A 58 -10.77 -5.41 19.83
N ARG A 59 -11.63 -6.41 19.70
CA ARG A 59 -12.87 -6.55 20.47
C ARG A 59 -12.74 -7.78 21.34
N ASN A 60 -13.21 -7.69 22.59
CA ASN A 60 -13.26 -8.81 23.50
C ASN A 60 -14.71 -9.09 23.89
N SER A 61 -15.08 -10.36 23.92
CA SER A 61 -16.30 -10.82 24.60
C SER A 61 -16.10 -10.77 26.10
N SER A 62 -17.21 -10.76 26.85
CA SER A 62 -17.16 -10.95 28.29
C SER A 62 -16.82 -12.41 28.63
N GLU A 63 -16.28 -12.65 29.83
CA GLU A 63 -15.75 -13.97 30.22
C GLU A 63 -16.81 -15.08 30.17
N ASP A 64 -18.05 -14.76 30.53
CA ASP A 64 -19.21 -15.66 30.50
C ASP A 64 -19.57 -16.15 29.09
N GLN A 65 -19.10 -15.46 28.05
CA GLN A 65 -19.37 -15.81 26.65
C GLN A 65 -18.30 -16.71 26.04
N LEU A 66 -17.17 -16.94 26.73
CA LEU A 66 -16.01 -17.63 26.15
C LEU A 66 -16.20 -19.15 26.00
N ASP A 67 -17.11 -19.75 26.76
CA ASP A 67 -17.42 -21.19 26.69
C ASP A 67 -18.54 -21.50 25.68
N GLU A 68 -19.22 -20.48 25.15
CA GLU A 68 -20.28 -20.62 24.15
C GLU A 68 -19.71 -20.55 22.72
N CYS A 69 -19.30 -21.71 22.19
CA CYS A 69 -18.87 -21.82 20.78
C CYS A 69 -19.95 -21.41 19.76
N THR A 70 -21.22 -21.34 20.18
CA THR A 70 -22.36 -21.01 19.33
C THR A 70 -22.45 -19.51 19.00
N ASN A 71 -21.93 -18.64 19.87
CA ASN A 71 -22.12 -17.18 19.78
C ASN A 71 -20.92 -16.41 19.22
N GLY A 72 -19.87 -17.09 18.75
CA GLY A 72 -18.71 -16.43 18.14
C GLY A 72 -18.03 -15.46 19.10
N TYR A 73 -17.46 -15.97 20.19
CA TYR A 73 -16.74 -15.15 21.16
C TYR A 73 -15.47 -14.54 20.56
N HIS A 74 -14.93 -13.50 21.20
CA HIS A 74 -13.64 -12.91 20.82
C HIS A 74 -12.73 -12.82 22.02
N VAL A 75 -11.65 -13.59 21.99
CA VAL A 75 -10.50 -13.36 22.89
C VAL A 75 -9.55 -12.35 22.25
N THR A 76 -8.75 -11.69 23.08
CA THR A 76 -7.69 -10.80 22.61
C THR A 76 -6.69 -11.57 21.74
N PRO A 77 -6.41 -11.14 20.49
CA PRO A 77 -5.43 -11.82 19.66
C PRO A 77 -3.99 -11.56 20.16
N ASN A 78 -3.05 -12.35 19.68
CA ASN A 78 -1.63 -12.04 19.81
C ASN A 78 -1.17 -11.20 18.63
N TRP A 79 -0.17 -10.35 18.86
CA TRP A 79 0.55 -9.62 17.82
C TRP A 79 2.02 -9.98 17.90
N SER A 80 2.66 -10.20 16.76
CA SER A 80 4.09 -10.50 16.69
C SER A 80 4.64 -10.21 15.29
N ALA A 81 5.96 -10.22 15.16
CA ALA A 81 6.60 -10.33 13.85
C ALA A 81 6.42 -11.76 13.32
N GLU A 82 6.17 -11.88 12.01
CA GLU A 82 6.16 -13.14 11.27
C GLU A 82 7.33 -13.14 10.29
N SER A 83 8.15 -14.20 10.35
CA SER A 83 9.36 -14.33 9.52
C SER A 83 9.30 -15.54 8.57
N ASN A 84 8.19 -16.28 8.55
CA ASN A 84 7.97 -17.33 7.57
C ASN A 84 7.81 -16.71 6.18
N GLY A 85 8.74 -16.99 5.28
CA GLY A 85 8.78 -16.41 3.93
C GLY A 85 7.54 -16.65 3.07
N THR A 86 6.66 -17.60 3.40
CA THR A 86 5.38 -17.78 2.68
C THR A 86 4.30 -16.79 3.11
N LEU A 87 4.49 -16.12 4.25
CA LEU A 87 3.56 -15.14 4.84
C LEU A 87 4.14 -13.73 4.87
N VAL A 88 5.33 -13.56 4.28
CA VAL A 88 6.01 -12.28 4.10
C VAL A 88 5.92 -11.92 2.63
N HIS A 89 5.19 -10.84 2.32
CA HIS A 89 5.04 -10.38 0.94
C HIS A 89 6.32 -9.70 0.41
N SER A 90 6.97 -8.92 1.27
CA SER A 90 8.19 -8.17 0.97
C SER A 90 8.98 -7.92 2.24
N GLY A 91 10.27 -7.59 2.07
CA GLY A 91 11.13 -7.25 3.20
C GLY A 91 11.50 -8.45 4.08
N SER A 92 11.66 -8.24 5.39
CA SER A 92 12.21 -9.26 6.29
C SER A 92 11.17 -9.95 7.16
N VAL A 93 10.08 -9.25 7.49
CA VAL A 93 9.01 -9.73 8.35
C VAL A 93 7.66 -9.14 7.94
N SER A 94 6.56 -9.74 8.40
CA SER A 94 5.21 -9.19 8.29
C SER A 94 4.54 -9.10 9.68
N GLN A 95 3.44 -8.35 9.78
CA GLN A 95 2.65 -8.29 11.02
C GLN A 95 1.76 -9.53 11.14
N HIS A 96 2.02 -10.36 12.16
CA HIS A 96 1.08 -11.40 12.57
C HIS A 96 0.06 -10.83 13.56
N VAL A 97 -1.21 -11.17 13.35
CA VAL A 97 -2.30 -10.93 14.30
C VAL A 97 -3.14 -12.20 14.38
N GLY A 98 -3.33 -12.75 15.57
CA GLY A 98 -4.29 -13.83 15.77
C GLY A 98 -4.01 -14.73 16.96
N ASN A 99 -4.90 -15.71 17.13
CA ASN A 99 -4.79 -16.78 18.11
C ASN A 99 -4.92 -18.14 17.43
N GLN A 100 -4.32 -19.15 18.05
CA GLN A 100 -4.57 -20.54 17.69
C GLN A 100 -5.79 -21.06 18.45
N TRP A 101 -6.67 -21.81 17.77
CA TRP A 101 -7.80 -22.54 18.36
C TRP A 101 -8.87 -21.71 19.10
N ARG A 102 -8.80 -20.39 19.02
CA ARG A 102 -9.74 -19.47 19.67
C ARG A 102 -10.21 -18.42 18.67
N THR A 103 -11.49 -18.08 18.67
CA THR A 103 -12.03 -17.00 17.83
C THR A 103 -11.58 -15.64 18.37
N TRP A 104 -11.24 -14.72 17.47
CA TRP A 104 -10.71 -13.41 17.80
C TRP A 104 -11.18 -12.38 16.78
N ALA A 105 -11.18 -11.11 17.19
CA ALA A 105 -11.44 -9.97 16.30
C ALA A 105 -10.48 -8.84 16.65
N GLY A 106 -9.58 -8.52 15.73
CA GLY A 106 -8.57 -7.49 15.94
C GLY A 106 -7.69 -7.27 14.73
N GLY A 107 -6.73 -6.37 14.88
CA GLY A 107 -5.83 -5.99 13.81
C GLY A 107 -4.84 -4.91 14.25
N VAL A 108 -4.26 -4.26 13.25
CA VAL A 108 -3.43 -3.07 13.42
C VAL A 108 -4.04 -1.89 12.68
N PHE A 109 -3.72 -0.67 13.12
CA PHE A 109 -4.20 0.56 12.50
C PHE A 109 -3.16 1.66 12.54
N GLN A 110 -3.29 2.64 11.64
CA GLN A 110 -2.53 3.88 11.69
C GLN A 110 -3.46 5.05 11.35
N THR A 111 -3.39 6.12 12.12
CA THR A 111 -4.09 7.37 11.79
C THR A 111 -3.23 8.21 10.86
N VAL A 112 -3.70 8.43 9.64
CA VAL A 112 -3.03 9.26 8.64
C VAL A 112 -3.52 10.71 8.77
N GLN A 113 -2.63 11.64 9.13
CA GLN A 113 -3.00 13.03 9.45
C GLN A 113 -3.05 13.95 8.22
N ASN A 114 -2.29 13.65 7.17
CA ASN A 114 -2.08 14.56 6.03
C ASN A 114 -2.92 14.18 4.81
N VAL A 115 -4.23 13.98 5.01
CA VAL A 115 -5.17 13.67 3.93
C VAL A 115 -5.73 14.97 3.36
N THR A 116 -5.48 15.22 2.08
CA THR A 116 -6.03 16.35 1.32
C THR A 116 -7.50 16.11 0.95
N PRO A 117 -8.44 17.00 1.32
CA PRO A 117 -9.84 16.91 0.91
C PRO A 117 -10.02 16.90 -0.62
N GLY A 118 -11.02 16.15 -1.10
CA GLY A 118 -11.32 16.04 -2.54
C GLY A 118 -10.31 15.23 -3.35
N SER A 119 -9.25 14.70 -2.74
CA SER A 119 -8.28 13.83 -3.41
C SER A 119 -8.69 12.36 -3.39
N THR A 120 -8.33 11.62 -4.44
CA THR A 120 -8.50 10.16 -4.51
C THR A 120 -7.26 9.45 -3.97
N TYR A 121 -7.47 8.42 -3.16
CA TYR A 121 -6.41 7.57 -2.60
C TYR A 121 -6.57 6.13 -3.05
N ARG A 122 -5.46 5.42 -3.19
CA ARG A 122 -5.44 3.98 -3.41
C ARG A 122 -5.05 3.26 -2.13
N PHE A 123 -5.87 2.31 -1.75
CA PHE A 123 -5.59 1.38 -0.66
C PHE A 123 -5.17 0.04 -1.24
N THR A 124 -4.05 -0.51 -0.76
CA THR A 124 -3.54 -1.81 -1.18
C THR A 124 -2.98 -2.53 0.04
N VAL A 125 -3.32 -3.80 0.19
CA VAL A 125 -2.86 -4.66 1.29
C VAL A 125 -2.62 -6.07 0.75
N TYR A 126 -1.58 -6.72 1.26
CA TYR A 126 -1.34 -8.15 1.09
C TYR A 126 -1.59 -8.83 2.44
N ALA A 127 -2.42 -9.86 2.46
CA ALA A 127 -2.77 -10.60 3.66
C ALA A 127 -2.76 -12.10 3.37
N TYR A 128 -2.31 -12.87 4.36
CA TYR A 128 -2.23 -14.32 4.31
C TYR A 128 -2.95 -14.89 5.53
N GLY A 129 -3.68 -15.99 5.35
CA GLY A 129 -4.38 -16.71 6.42
C GLY A 129 -3.70 -18.04 6.74
N ARG A 130 -3.97 -18.57 7.94
CA ARG A 130 -3.60 -19.92 8.39
C ARG A 130 -4.85 -20.69 8.80
#